data_AF-A0A6J6EK56-F1
#
_entry.id   AF-A0A6J6EK56-F1
#
_cell.length_a   1.000
_cell.length_b   1.000
_cell.length_c   1.000
_cell.angle_alpha   90.00
_cell.angle_beta   90.00
_cell.angle_gamma   90.00
#
_symmetry.space_group_name_H-M   'P 1'
#
loop_
_entity.id
_entity.type
_entity.pdbx_description
1 polymer ?
#
loop_
_entity_poly.entity_id
_entity_poly.type
_entity_poly.pdbx_seq_one_letter_code
_entity_poly.pdbx_strand_id
1 'polypeptide(L)' 'MPRVLQYFAEWNPVSSMVAACRQLFGLENQFGATANSWPSQNPLATSLIYMLLLMIIFIPLSIRKYKNTSA' A
#
# COMPACT_ATOMS: atom_id res chain seq x y z
N MET A 1 19.49 -7.79 1.96
CA MET A 1 19.40 -6.39 1.49
C MET A 1 19.87 -5.45 2.59
N PRO A 2 20.33 -4.22 2.30
CA PRO A 2 20.59 -3.21 3.32
C PRO A 2 19.30 -2.95 4.12
N ARG A 3 19.38 -2.92 5.47
CA ARG A 3 18.19 -2.91 6.35
C ARG A 3 17.21 -1.77 6.07
N VAL A 4 17.72 -0.59 5.73
CA VAL A 4 16.88 0.59 5.44
C VAL A 4 16.06 0.38 4.17
N LEU A 5 16.70 -0.10 3.10
CA LEU A 5 16.03 -0.42 1.83
C LEU A 5 15.01 -1.54 2.00
N GLN A 6 15.30 -2.52 2.84
CA GLN A 6 14.37 -3.58 3.18
C GLN A 6 13.11 -3.02 3.86
N TYR A 7 13.25 -2.12 4.83
CA TYR A 7 12.11 -1.52 5.52
C TYR A 7 11.20 -0.72 4.57
N PHE A 8 11.78 0.06 3.65
CA PHE A 8 11.00 0.77 2.63
C PHE A 8 10.31 -0.19 1.65
N ALA A 9 10.96 -1.30 1.29
CA ALA A 9 10.38 -2.30 0.41
C ALA A 9 9.23 -3.07 1.09
N GLU A 10 9.34 -3.34 2.39
CA GLU A 10 8.30 -3.99 3.20
C GLU A 10 7.01 -3.17 3.26
N TRP A 11 7.13 -1.84 3.39
CA TRP A 11 6.00 -0.92 3.50
C TRP A 11 5.57 -0.31 2.14
N ASN A 12 5.74 -1.07 1.05
CA ASN A 12 5.32 -0.60 -0.26
C ASN A 12 3.83 -0.90 -0.51
N PRO A 13 2.96 0.11 -0.71
CA PRO A 13 1.52 -0.07 -0.92
C PRO A 13 1.20 -0.93 -2.15
N VAL A 14 1.98 -0.79 -3.22
CA VAL A 14 1.79 -1.56 -4.46
C VAL A 14 2.10 -3.03 -4.21
N SER A 15 3.18 -3.32 -3.48
CA SER A 15 3.55 -4.69 -3.13
C SER A 15 2.50 -5.35 -2.23
N SER A 16 1.97 -4.63 -1.24
CA SER A 16 0.87 -5.13 -0.38
C SER A 16 -0.39 -5.43 -1.19
N MET A 17 -0.72 -4.58 -2.17
CA MET A 17 -1.90 -4.76 -3.02
C MET A 17 -1.77 -5.96 -3.96
N VAL A 18 -0.60 -6.16 -4.58
CA VAL A 18 -0.33 -7.36 -5.39
C VAL A 18 -0.45 -8.63 -4.54
N ALA A 19 0.10 -8.62 -3.33
CA ALA A 19 -0.02 -9.74 -2.42
C ALA A 19 -1.47 -10.01 -1.97
N ALA A 20 -2.26 -8.96 -1.72
CA ALA A 20 -3.68 -9.09 -1.40
C ALA A 20 -4.46 -9.70 -2.57
N CYS A 21 -4.19 -9.25 -3.81
CA CYS A 21 -4.80 -9.84 -5.01
C CYS A 21 -4.44 -11.32 -5.13
N ARG A 22 -3.16 -11.69 -5.01
CA ARG A 22 -2.74 -13.11 -5.04
C ARG A 22 -3.49 -13.94 -4.01
N GLN A 23 -3.62 -13.44 -2.77
CA GLN A 23 -4.36 -14.12 -1.71
C GLN A 23 -5.84 -14.30 -2.06
N LEU A 24 -6.49 -13.28 -2.62
CA LEU A 24 -7.89 -13.37 -3.07
C LEU A 24 -8.09 -14.34 -4.23
N PHE A 25 -7.09 -14.48 -5.10
CA PHE A 25 -7.09 -15.44 -6.21
C PHE A 25 -6.62 -16.85 -5.81
N GLY A 26 -6.34 -17.10 -4.52
CA GLY A 26 -5.90 -18.41 -4.03
C GLY A 26 -4.45 -18.77 -4.36
N LEU A 27 -3.63 -17.80 -4.72
CA LEU A 27 -2.20 -17.98 -4.98
C LEU A 27 -1.41 -17.81 -3.68
N GLU A 28 -0.45 -18.71 -3.43
CA GLU A 28 0.46 -18.59 -2.29
C GLU A 28 1.38 -17.38 -2.43
N ASN A 29 1.43 -16.55 -1.39
CA ASN A 29 2.34 -15.43 -1.33
C ASN A 29 3.70 -15.87 -0.80
N GLN A 30 4.74 -15.78 -1.63
CA GLN A 30 6.12 -15.99 -1.22
C GLN A 30 6.79 -14.67 -0.85
N PHE A 31 6.80 -14.37 0.45
CA PHE A 31 7.57 -13.26 0.99
C PHE A 31 8.93 -13.81 1.43
N GLY A 32 10.00 -13.46 0.71
CA GLY A 32 11.36 -13.89 1.05
C GLY A 32 11.90 -13.15 2.27
N ALA A 33 12.77 -12.15 2.06
CA ALA A 33 13.35 -11.37 3.14
C ALA A 33 12.33 -10.55 3.97
N THR A 34 11.12 -10.32 3.45
CA THR A 34 10.09 -9.43 4.03
C THR A 34 9.04 -10.16 4.87
N ALA A 35 9.18 -11.49 5.06
CA ALA A 35 8.16 -12.35 5.68
C ALA A 35 7.69 -11.91 7.08
N ASN A 36 8.56 -11.25 7.85
CA ASN A 36 8.25 -10.84 9.23
C ASN A 36 7.58 -9.47 9.33
N SER A 37 7.28 -8.81 8.22
CA SER A 37 6.66 -7.47 8.21
C SER A 37 5.14 -7.55 8.29
N TRP A 38 4.52 -6.61 9.00
CA TRP A 38 3.05 -6.52 9.14
C TRP A 38 2.31 -6.49 7.78
N PRO A 39 2.81 -5.78 6.74
CA PRO A 39 2.25 -5.82 5.40
C PRO A 39 2.24 -7.20 4.74
N SER A 40 3.22 -8.04 5.07
CA SER A 40 3.32 -9.40 4.53
C SER A 40 2.37 -10.37 5.24
N GLN A 41 2.07 -10.14 6.52
CA GLN A 41 1.13 -10.95 7.29
C GLN A 41 -0.34 -10.59 7.01
N ASN A 42 -0.63 -9.30 6.82
CA ASN A 42 -1.99 -8.81 6.59
C ASN A 42 -2.07 -7.97 5.29
N PRO A 43 -1.79 -8.55 4.12
CA PRO A 43 -1.72 -7.78 2.88
C PRO A 43 -3.06 -7.12 2.50
N LEU A 44 -4.19 -7.79 2.78
CA LEU A 44 -5.54 -7.23 2.56
C LEU A 44 -5.80 -5.98 3.42
N ALA A 45 -5.63 -6.08 4.74
CA ALA A 45 -5.87 -4.96 5.66
C ALA A 45 -4.94 -3.78 5.35
N THR A 46 -3.66 -4.08 5.07
CA THR A 46 -2.66 -3.07 4.69
C THR A 46 -3.07 -2.34 3.41
N SER A 47 -3.54 -3.08 2.40
CA SER A 47 -4.00 -2.49 1.14
C SER A 47 -5.20 -1.56 1.34
N LEU A 48 -6.17 -1.96 2.17
CA LEU A 48 -7.33 -1.13 2.49
C LEU A 48 -6.95 0.16 3.23
N ILE A 49 -6.00 0.07 4.18
CA ILE A 49 -5.48 1.25 4.89
C ILE A 49 -4.83 2.22 3.90
N TYR A 50 -4.03 1.73 2.95
CA TYR A 50 -3.43 2.59 1.93
C TYR A 50 -4.47 3.24 1.02
N MET A 51 -5.52 2.52 0.61
CA MET A 51 -6.63 3.11 -0.17
C MET A 51 -7.31 4.24 0.60
N LEU A 52 -7.63 4.03 1.88
CA LEU A 52 -8.23 5.06 2.75
C LEU A 52 -7.31 6.26 2.92
N LEU A 53 -6.02 6.02 3.17
CA LEU A 53 -5.02 7.07 3.35
C LEU A 53 -4.86 7.92 2.09
N LEU A 54 -4.77 7.28 0.92
CA LEU A 54 -4.73 7.98 -0.36
C LEU A 54 -6.00 8.81 -0.59
N MET A 55 -7.19 8.25 -0.32
CA MET A 55 -8.44 9.00 -0.44
C MET A 55 -8.47 10.22 0.49
N ILE A 56 -8.12 10.05 1.76
CA ILE A 56 -8.11 11.13 2.76
C ILE A 56 -7.13 12.24 2.37
N ILE A 57 -6.00 11.93 1.73
CA ILE A 57 -5.02 12.93 1.32
C ILE A 57 -5.39 13.56 -0.02
N PHE A 58 -5.64 12.75 -1.05
CA PHE A 58 -5.76 13.22 -2.42
C PHE A 58 -7.14 13.80 -2.75
N ILE A 59 -8.22 13.36 -2.11
CA ILE A 59 -9.56 13.94 -2.32
C ILE A 59 -9.59 15.43 -1.92
N PRO A 60 -9.24 15.83 -0.67
CA PRO A 60 -9.29 17.24 -0.30
C PRO A 60 -8.27 18.09 -1.08
N LEU A 61 -7.09 17.55 -1.39
CA LEU A 61 -6.11 18.25 -2.23
C LEU A 61 -6.64 18.49 -3.64
N SER A 62 -7.31 17.50 -4.24
CA SER A 62 -7.91 17.63 -5.57
C SER A 62 -9.03 18.67 -5.57
N ILE A 63 -9.90 18.67 -4.56
CA ILE A 63 -10.97 19.68 -4.41
C ILE A 63 -10.37 21.08 -4.26
N ARG A 64 -9.35 21.24 -3.40
CA ARG A 64 -8.68 22.52 -3.17
C ARG A 64 -8.00 23.04 -4.44
N LYS A 65 -7.35 22.15 -5.22
CA LYS A 65 -6.73 22.50 -6.49
C LYS A 65 -7.76 22.91 -7.54
N TYR A 66 -8.85 22.16 -7.67
CA TYR A 66 -9.96 22.50 -8.57
C TYR A 66 -10.53 23.90 -8.26
N LYS A 67 -10.79 24.20 -6.98
CA LYS A 67 -11.28 25.52 -6.56
C LYS A 67 -10.31 26.66 -6.89
N ASN A 68 -9.00 26.43 -6.78
CA ASN A 68 -7.99 27.46 -7.06
C ASN A 68 -7.73 27.69 -8.55
N THR A 69 -8.07 26.72 -9.43
CA THR A 69 -7.90 26.85 -10.87
C THR A 69 -9.15 27.36 -11.57
N SER A 70 -10.34 27.10 -11.00
CA SER A 70 -11.63 27.52 -11.55
C SER A 70 -12.10 28.91 -11.08
N ALA A 71 -11.31 29.60 -10.24
CA ALA A 71 -11.53 30.96 -9.76
C ALA A 71 -10.53 31.92 -10.43
#